data_AF-A0A9J6NZX0-F1
#
_entry.id   AF-A0A9J6NZX0-F1
#
_cell.length_a   1.000
_cell.length_b   1.000
_cell.length_c   1.000
_cell.angle_alpha   90.00
_cell.angle_beta   90.00
_cell.angle_gamma   90.00
#
_symmetry.space_group_name_H-M   'P 1'
#
loop_
_entity.id
_entity.type
_entity.pdbx_description
1 polymer ?
#
loop_
_entity_poly.entity_id
_entity_poly.type
_entity_poly.pdbx_seq_one_letter_code
_entity_poly.pdbx_strand_id
1 'polypeptide(L)'
;MNEKRLPKNYKHQEKSIIKQVKKQGIELIDVIYVDFEEEHKNEETLNNTVKSIIGGKLKVTYAQVFILNKHGKKQIYIQPYSGPTPLPGEHHVLLSGGFSSPIVLKDQEMYGGPSWKCEDLALENKVNKEGTSLEKASKQIEFQWSVRTGKIDLEWAVQLYYLGEGKSHLIMQSGYYGGFRTYKVGFKAFGELVESLKGVLENNIQGEQQPLYQSFYKDIVNKFLNK
;
A
#
# COMPACT_ATOMS: atom_id res chain seq x y z
N MET A 1 15.08 18.61 -15.59
CA MET A 1 13.95 17.68 -15.36
C MET A 1 13.02 17.85 -16.55
N ASN A 2 13.05 16.93 -17.52
CA ASN A 2 12.32 17.09 -18.78
C ASN A 2 10.87 16.61 -18.59
N GLU A 3 9.90 17.51 -18.80
CA GLU A 3 8.46 17.16 -18.83
C GLU A 3 8.14 16.32 -20.07
N LYS A 4 8.37 15.01 -20.01
CA LYS A 4 7.80 14.09 -21.00
C LYS A 4 6.29 14.09 -20.85
N ARG A 5 5.57 14.38 -21.95
CA ARG A 5 4.11 14.25 -22.02
C ARG A 5 3.72 12.80 -21.78
N LEU A 6 3.16 12.53 -20.61
CA LEU A 6 2.59 11.23 -20.27
C LEU A 6 1.53 10.82 -21.31
N PRO A 7 1.56 9.56 -21.79
CA PRO A 7 0.50 9.01 -22.62
C PRO A 7 -0.90 9.23 -22.03
N LYS A 8 -1.89 9.45 -22.90
CA LYS A 8 -3.27 9.85 -22.51
C LYS A 8 -3.92 8.93 -21.46
N ASN A 9 -3.58 7.65 -21.48
CA ASN A 9 -4.14 6.65 -20.56
C ASN A 9 -3.76 6.89 -19.10
N TYR A 10 -2.52 7.33 -18.83
CA TYR A 10 -2.09 7.67 -17.47
C TYR A 10 -2.88 8.84 -16.90
N LYS A 11 -3.16 9.86 -17.72
CA LYS A 11 -3.95 11.03 -17.29
C LYS A 11 -5.41 10.70 -16.98
N HIS A 12 -6.01 9.74 -17.69
CA HIS A 12 -7.37 9.30 -17.38
C HIS A 12 -7.43 8.60 -16.02
N GLN A 13 -6.45 7.73 -15.77
CA GLN A 13 -6.37 6.99 -14.52
C GLN A 13 -6.02 7.88 -13.33
N GLU A 14 -5.08 8.80 -13.51
CA GLU A 14 -4.76 9.84 -12.53
C GLU A 14 -6.01 10.62 -12.13
N LYS A 15 -6.82 11.10 -13.09
CA LYS A 15 -8.09 11.77 -12.80
C LYS A 15 -9.06 10.89 -12.00
N SER A 16 -9.11 9.59 -12.28
CA SER A 16 -9.91 8.63 -11.52
C SER A 16 -9.43 8.48 -10.08
N ILE A 17 -8.11 8.38 -9.87
CA ILE A 17 -7.47 8.31 -8.54
C ILE A 17 -7.74 9.62 -7.78
N ILE A 18 -7.51 10.78 -8.39
CA ILE A 18 -7.78 12.10 -7.79
C ILE A 18 -9.25 12.24 -7.39
N LYS A 19 -10.18 11.72 -8.20
CA LYS A 19 -11.61 11.71 -7.85
C LYS A 19 -11.89 10.87 -6.61
N GLN A 20 -11.20 9.73 -6.44
CA GLN A 20 -11.31 8.90 -5.24
C GLN A 20 -10.73 9.59 -4.01
N VAL A 21 -9.54 10.20 -4.13
CA VAL A 21 -8.89 11.02 -3.09
C VAL A 21 -9.86 12.09 -2.58
N LYS A 22 -10.41 12.90 -3.49
CA LYS A 22 -11.41 13.94 -3.15
C LYS A 22 -12.65 13.38 -2.47
N LYS A 23 -13.17 12.24 -2.95
CA LYS A 23 -14.35 11.58 -2.35
C LYS A 23 -14.11 11.16 -0.90
N GLN A 24 -12.86 10.89 -0.51
CA GLN A 24 -12.49 10.50 0.85
C GLN A 24 -12.09 11.70 1.73
N GLY A 25 -12.23 12.94 1.24
CA GLY A 25 -11.80 14.13 1.96
C GLY A 25 -10.29 14.19 2.19
N ILE A 26 -9.52 13.56 1.30
CA ILE A 26 -8.05 13.58 1.34
C ILE A 26 -7.58 14.74 0.48
N GLU A 27 -6.62 15.51 0.99
CA GLU A 27 -5.95 16.58 0.26
C GLU A 27 -4.85 15.97 -0.63
N LEU A 28 -4.83 16.37 -1.90
CA LEU A 28 -3.74 16.06 -2.81
C LEU A 28 -2.69 17.17 -2.73
N ILE A 29 -1.49 16.83 -2.28
CA ILE A 29 -0.35 17.77 -2.22
C ILE A 29 0.34 17.81 -3.58
N ASP A 30 0.71 16.65 -4.12
CA ASP A 30 1.48 16.56 -5.37
C ASP A 30 1.29 15.20 -6.06
N VAL A 31 1.60 15.15 -7.35
CA VAL A 31 1.71 13.91 -8.14
C VAL A 31 3.08 13.90 -8.83
N ILE A 32 3.94 13.00 -8.38
CA ILE A 32 5.29 12.84 -8.91
C ILE A 32 5.30 11.66 -9.87
N TYR A 33 6.06 11.79 -10.95
CA TYR A 33 6.19 10.78 -11.98
C TYR A 33 7.60 10.20 -11.95
N VAL A 34 7.69 8.88 -11.84
CA VAL A 34 8.96 8.14 -11.78
C VAL A 34 9.05 7.24 -13.00
N ASP A 35 10.06 7.49 -13.84
CA ASP A 35 10.40 6.68 -15.01
C ASP A 35 11.56 5.75 -14.65
N PHE A 36 11.26 4.48 -14.47
CA PHE A 36 12.28 3.50 -14.07
C PHE A 36 13.18 3.09 -15.24
N GLU A 37 12.79 3.35 -16.50
CA GLU A 37 13.66 3.09 -17.64
C GLU A 37 14.83 4.09 -17.71
N GLU A 38 14.63 5.33 -17.25
CA GLU A 38 15.67 6.36 -17.19
C GLU A 38 16.55 6.27 -15.94
N GLU A 39 15.99 5.91 -14.78
CA GLU A 39 16.74 5.74 -13.52
C GLU A 39 17.76 4.59 -13.57
N HIS A 40 17.60 3.62 -14.49
CA HIS A 40 18.57 2.56 -14.76
C HIS A 40 19.95 3.03 -15.22
N LYS A 41 20.15 4.33 -15.46
CA LYS A 41 21.48 4.89 -15.75
C LYS A 41 22.30 5.25 -14.51
N ASN A 42 21.72 5.30 -13.31
CA ASN A 42 22.45 5.78 -12.12
C ASN A 42 22.37 4.95 -10.83
N GLU A 43 21.44 4.01 -10.61
CA GLU A 43 21.43 3.22 -9.36
C GLU A 43 20.99 1.74 -9.57
N GLU A 44 21.80 0.79 -9.08
CA GLU A 44 21.61 -0.67 -9.16
C GLU A 44 20.46 -1.21 -8.30
N THR A 45 19.99 -0.45 -7.31
CA THR A 45 19.19 -0.96 -6.18
C THR A 45 17.71 -1.23 -6.52
N LEU A 46 17.14 -0.50 -7.49
CA LEU A 46 15.71 -0.61 -7.81
C LEU A 46 15.32 -1.87 -8.60
N ASN A 47 16.30 -2.56 -9.21
CA ASN A 47 16.06 -3.58 -10.22
C ASN A 47 15.61 -4.95 -9.67
N ASN A 48 15.95 -5.27 -8.42
CA ASN A 48 15.73 -6.61 -7.88
C ASN A 48 14.37 -6.77 -7.18
N THR A 49 13.86 -5.70 -6.56
CA THR A 49 12.62 -5.73 -5.77
C THR A 49 11.37 -5.80 -6.66
N VAL A 50 11.40 -5.19 -7.84
CA VAL A 50 10.25 -5.12 -8.76
C VAL A 50 10.04 -6.40 -9.58
N LYS A 51 11.12 -7.11 -9.93
CA LYS A 51 11.06 -8.28 -10.84
C LYS A 51 10.39 -9.51 -10.24
N SER A 52 10.38 -9.66 -8.91
CA SER A 52 9.89 -10.86 -8.23
C SER A 52 8.35 -10.94 -8.10
N ILE A 53 7.64 -9.82 -8.27
CA ILE A 53 6.25 -9.67 -7.79
C ILE A 53 5.23 -10.16 -8.81
N ILE A 54 5.55 -10.09 -10.11
CA ILE A 54 4.56 -10.32 -11.17
C ILE A 54 4.99 -11.46 -12.08
N GLY A 55 5.34 -12.59 -11.44
CA GLY A 55 5.64 -13.85 -12.12
C GLY A 55 6.71 -13.75 -13.20
N GLY A 56 7.71 -12.86 -13.02
CA GLY A 56 8.82 -12.62 -13.94
C GLY A 56 8.46 -12.07 -15.32
N LYS A 57 7.17 -11.90 -15.66
CA LYS A 57 6.72 -11.48 -17.00
C LYS A 57 6.34 -10.00 -17.11
N LEU A 58 5.95 -9.35 -16.02
CA LEU A 58 5.59 -7.93 -16.04
C LEU A 58 6.67 -7.12 -15.30
N LYS A 59 7.22 -6.12 -15.99
CA LYS A 59 8.24 -5.19 -15.47
C LYS A 59 7.58 -3.85 -15.18
N VAL A 60 7.79 -3.28 -13.99
CA VAL A 60 7.38 -1.89 -13.75
C VAL A 60 8.32 -0.99 -14.54
N THR A 61 7.75 -0.23 -15.47
CA THR A 61 8.49 0.76 -16.28
C THR A 61 8.27 2.16 -15.75
N TYR A 62 7.17 2.39 -15.02
CA TYR A 62 6.74 3.72 -14.63
C TYR A 62 5.87 3.69 -13.36
N ALA A 63 5.92 4.74 -12.53
CA ALA A 63 5.01 4.93 -11.40
C ALA A 63 4.53 6.39 -11.27
N GLN A 64 3.28 6.53 -10.80
CA GLN A 64 2.74 7.79 -10.28
C GLN A 64 2.75 7.73 -8.75
N VAL A 65 3.35 8.72 -8.11
CA VAL A 65 3.46 8.85 -6.66
C VAL A 65 2.58 10.01 -6.23
N PHE A 66 1.45 9.71 -5.61
CA PHE A 66 0.52 10.69 -5.07
C PHE A 66 0.91 11.01 -3.64
N ILE A 67 1.30 12.26 -3.39
CA ILE A 67 1.57 12.76 -2.05
C ILE A 67 0.28 13.35 -1.50
N LEU A 68 -0.16 12.84 -0.36
CA LEU A 68 -1.50 13.07 0.18
C LEU A 68 -1.42 13.53 1.62
N ASN A 69 -2.44 14.26 2.05
CA ASN A 69 -2.63 14.65 3.45
C ASN A 69 -4.06 14.39 3.88
N LYS A 70 -4.22 13.71 5.02
CA LYS A 70 -5.54 13.49 5.64
C LYS A 70 -5.43 13.86 7.12
N HIS A 71 -6.05 14.99 7.48
CA HIS A 71 -6.14 15.45 8.87
C HIS A 71 -4.75 15.64 9.51
N GLY A 72 -3.83 16.27 8.77
CA GLY A 72 -2.45 16.51 9.20
C GLY A 72 -1.54 15.28 9.14
N LYS A 73 -2.05 14.12 8.67
CA LYS A 73 -1.23 12.92 8.43
C LYS A 73 -0.88 12.81 6.95
N LYS A 74 0.42 12.86 6.68
CA LYS A 74 0.99 12.60 5.35
C LYS A 74 0.82 11.12 4.97
N GLN A 75 0.35 10.88 3.76
CA GLN A 75 0.18 9.55 3.18
C GLN A 75 0.75 9.55 1.77
N ILE A 76 1.16 8.39 1.29
CA ILE A 76 1.61 8.21 -0.09
C ILE A 76 0.79 7.10 -0.71
N TYR A 77 0.34 7.33 -1.94
CA TYR A 77 -0.17 6.28 -2.79
C TYR A 77 0.70 6.15 -4.04
N ILE A 78 1.16 4.94 -4.33
CA ILE A 78 2.02 4.64 -5.49
C ILE A 78 1.24 3.77 -6.46
N GLN A 79 1.06 4.26 -7.68
CA GLN A 79 0.44 3.55 -8.79
C GLN A 79 1.51 3.14 -9.81
N PRO A 80 1.92 1.86 -9.84
CA PRO A 80 2.87 1.34 -10.81
C PRO A 80 2.21 0.89 -12.10
N TYR A 81 3.04 0.78 -13.13
CA TYR A 81 2.67 0.45 -14.50
C TYR A 81 3.71 -0.41 -15.20
N SER A 82 3.23 -1.39 -15.98
CA SER A 82 4.01 -2.11 -16.99
C SER A 82 3.57 -1.64 -18.37
N GLY A 83 4.34 -0.72 -18.97
CA GLY A 83 3.88 0.03 -20.14
C GLY A 83 2.54 0.73 -19.81
N PRO A 84 1.49 0.61 -20.63
CA PRO A 84 0.20 1.27 -20.37
C PRO A 84 -0.68 0.53 -19.35
N THR A 85 -0.23 -0.62 -18.83
CA THR A 85 -1.06 -1.49 -17.98
C THR A 85 -0.79 -1.21 -16.50
N PRO A 86 -1.81 -0.81 -15.72
CA PRO A 86 -1.64 -0.58 -14.30
C PRO A 86 -1.42 -1.89 -13.55
N LEU A 87 -0.55 -1.84 -12.58
CA LEU A 87 -0.19 -2.91 -11.68
C LEU A 87 -0.75 -2.63 -10.26
N PRO A 88 -0.75 -3.61 -9.35
CA PRO A 88 -1.17 -3.36 -7.97
C PRO A 88 -0.36 -2.21 -7.36
N GLY A 89 -1.04 -1.18 -6.85
CA GLY A 89 -0.41 -0.05 -6.17
C GLY A 89 -0.15 -0.30 -4.69
N GLU A 90 0.52 0.62 -4.02
CA GLU A 90 0.77 0.58 -2.57
C GLU A 90 0.34 1.89 -1.89
N HIS A 91 -0.39 1.77 -0.78
CA HIS A 91 -0.67 2.88 0.14
C HIS A 91 0.30 2.82 1.31
N HIS A 92 0.77 3.98 1.75
CA HIS A 92 1.73 4.12 2.83
C HIS A 92 1.33 5.24 3.79
N VAL A 93 1.51 5.00 5.08
CA VAL A 93 1.37 6.03 6.11
C VAL A 93 2.22 5.67 7.33
N LEU A 94 2.75 6.70 7.99
CA LEU A 94 3.34 6.55 9.32
C LEU A 94 2.28 6.74 10.39
N LEU A 95 2.23 5.81 11.32
CA LEU A 95 1.34 5.85 12.47
C LEU A 95 2.16 6.05 13.74
N SER A 96 1.56 6.75 14.71
CA SER A 96 2.07 6.81 16.07
C SER A 96 1.71 5.52 16.80
N GLY A 97 2.63 5.03 17.62
CA GLY A 97 2.57 3.72 18.26
C GLY A 97 2.91 2.58 17.32
N GLY A 98 2.86 1.36 17.84
CA GLY A 98 3.17 0.14 17.09
C GLY A 98 2.80 -1.13 17.82
N PHE A 99 3.29 -2.25 17.28
CA PHE A 99 3.27 -3.57 17.92
C PHE A 99 4.68 -4.11 18.14
N SER A 100 4.82 -5.00 19.13
CA SER A 100 6.06 -5.69 19.48
C SER A 100 6.64 -6.52 18.33
N SER A 101 5.76 -7.12 17.51
CA SER A 101 6.12 -7.95 16.36
C SER A 101 5.48 -7.39 15.08
N PRO A 102 6.17 -7.44 13.92
CA PRO A 102 5.57 -7.06 12.65
C PRO A 102 4.40 -7.99 12.34
N ILE A 103 3.37 -7.43 11.70
CA ILE A 103 2.13 -8.15 11.45
C ILE A 103 1.64 -7.92 10.03
N VAL A 104 1.08 -8.97 9.43
CA VAL A 104 0.58 -8.95 8.04
C VAL A 104 -0.85 -9.45 7.98
N LEU A 105 -1.66 -8.84 7.13
CA LEU A 105 -3.00 -9.34 6.80
C LEU A 105 -2.91 -10.25 5.58
N LYS A 106 -3.34 -11.51 5.74
CA LYS A 106 -3.40 -12.54 4.70
C LYS A 106 -4.83 -13.02 4.49
N ASP A 107 -5.12 -13.48 3.28
CA ASP A 107 -6.38 -14.16 3.01
C ASP A 107 -6.34 -15.57 3.62
N GLN A 108 -7.49 -16.06 4.09
CA GLN A 108 -7.63 -17.47 4.46
C GLN A 108 -8.37 -18.19 3.33
N GLU A 109 -7.65 -19.05 2.61
CA GLU A 109 -8.09 -19.68 1.35
C GLU A 109 -9.39 -20.50 1.43
N MET A 110 -9.91 -20.82 2.63
CA MET A 110 -11.03 -21.76 2.78
C MET A 110 -12.28 -21.20 3.48
N TYR A 111 -12.21 -20.72 4.73
CA TYR A 111 -13.45 -20.42 5.50
C TYR A 111 -13.39 -19.29 6.55
N GLY A 112 -12.28 -18.59 6.74
CA GLY A 112 -12.13 -17.62 7.84
C GLY A 112 -12.04 -16.14 7.47
N GLY A 113 -12.02 -15.82 6.17
CA GLY A 113 -11.79 -14.45 5.70
C GLY A 113 -10.39 -13.92 6.08
N PRO A 114 -10.13 -12.62 5.86
CA PRO A 114 -8.82 -12.04 6.11
C PRO A 114 -8.41 -12.13 7.58
N SER A 115 -7.17 -12.51 7.84
CA SER A 115 -6.63 -12.61 9.20
C SER A 115 -5.23 -12.02 9.30
N TRP A 116 -4.97 -11.34 10.41
CA TRP A 116 -3.65 -10.85 10.75
C TRP A 116 -2.77 -12.00 11.24
N LYS A 117 -1.49 -11.99 10.87
CA LYS A 117 -0.50 -13.01 11.20
C LYS A 117 0.79 -12.36 11.69
N CYS A 118 1.31 -12.84 12.82
CA CYS A 118 2.61 -12.46 13.38
C CYS A 118 3.19 -13.61 14.22
N GLU A 119 4.45 -13.51 14.60
CA GLU A 119 5.10 -14.52 15.44
C GLU A 119 4.58 -14.51 16.90
N ASP A 120 4.17 -13.33 17.38
CA ASP A 120 3.54 -13.16 18.69
C ASP A 120 2.05 -13.58 18.64
N LEU A 121 1.76 -14.79 19.14
CA LEU A 121 0.40 -15.33 19.17
C LEU A 121 -0.56 -14.53 20.07
N ALA A 122 -0.06 -13.89 21.12
CA ALA A 122 -0.92 -13.08 21.99
C ALA A 122 -1.38 -11.82 21.26
N LEU A 123 -0.46 -11.19 20.52
CA LEU A 123 -0.78 -10.09 19.61
C LEU A 123 -1.72 -10.54 18.49
N GLU A 124 -1.44 -11.67 17.82
CA GLU A 124 -2.29 -12.20 16.75
C GLU A 124 -3.73 -12.38 17.23
N ASN A 125 -3.93 -13.00 18.39
CA ASN A 125 -5.25 -13.18 18.99
C ASN A 125 -5.92 -11.85 19.36
N LYS A 126 -5.15 -10.88 19.87
CA LYS A 126 -5.65 -9.56 20.23
C LYS A 126 -6.19 -8.82 19.01
N VAL A 127 -5.46 -8.81 17.89
CA VAL A 127 -5.83 -8.02 16.69
C VAL A 127 -6.92 -8.69 15.85
N ASN A 128 -7.02 -10.03 15.89
CA ASN A 128 -8.05 -10.79 15.19
C ASN A 128 -9.33 -10.96 16.01
N LYS A 129 -9.43 -10.30 17.16
CA LYS A 129 -10.63 -10.40 18.01
C LYS A 129 -11.88 -9.95 17.24
N GLU A 130 -12.87 -10.83 17.20
CA GLU A 130 -14.14 -10.61 16.50
C GLU A 130 -14.90 -9.38 17.01
N GLY A 131 -15.63 -8.72 16.10
CA GLY A 131 -16.48 -7.58 16.40
C GLY A 131 -15.75 -6.25 16.58
N THR A 132 -14.41 -6.26 16.56
CA THR A 132 -13.59 -5.05 16.65
C THR A 132 -13.67 -4.22 15.36
N SER A 133 -13.37 -2.92 15.46
CA SER A 133 -13.28 -2.05 14.29
C SER A 133 -12.17 -2.49 13.32
N LEU A 134 -11.08 -3.07 13.84
CA LEU A 134 -9.98 -3.58 13.04
C LEU A 134 -10.40 -4.81 12.22
N GLU A 135 -11.11 -5.76 12.83
CA GLU A 135 -11.64 -6.92 12.12
C GLU A 135 -12.60 -6.51 10.98
N LYS A 136 -13.52 -5.58 11.25
CA LYS A 136 -14.45 -5.04 10.23
C LYS A 136 -13.73 -4.31 9.10
N ALA A 137 -12.68 -3.55 9.39
CA ALA A 137 -11.87 -2.89 8.38
C ALA A 137 -11.08 -3.91 7.54
N SER A 138 -10.55 -4.95 8.17
CA SER A 138 -9.77 -6.01 7.53
C SER A 138 -10.59 -6.83 6.54
N LYS A 139 -11.86 -7.10 6.84
CA LYS A 139 -12.81 -7.78 5.94
C LYS A 139 -13.14 -7.02 4.65
N GLN A 140 -12.83 -5.72 4.60
CA GLN A 140 -13.01 -4.92 3.39
C GLN A 140 -11.78 -4.92 2.48
N ILE A 141 -10.68 -5.54 2.89
CA ILE A 141 -9.44 -5.58 2.12
C ILE A 141 -9.55 -6.66 1.03
N GLU A 142 -9.14 -6.30 -0.18
CA GLU A 142 -9.19 -7.15 -1.36
C GLU A 142 -7.82 -7.76 -1.62
N PHE A 143 -7.77 -9.07 -1.85
CA PHE A 143 -6.54 -9.85 -2.06
C PHE A 143 -6.27 -10.19 -3.53
N GLN A 144 -7.05 -9.61 -4.44
CA GLN A 144 -6.90 -9.83 -5.86
C GLN A 144 -6.82 -8.50 -6.60
N TRP A 145 -5.94 -8.41 -7.59
CA TRP A 145 -5.88 -7.32 -8.53
C TRP A 145 -6.28 -7.79 -9.93
N SER A 146 -7.19 -7.07 -10.58
CA SER A 146 -7.61 -7.41 -11.95
C SER A 146 -6.71 -6.73 -12.98
N VAL A 147 -6.12 -7.51 -13.89
CA VAL A 147 -5.30 -7.01 -15.01
C VAL A 147 -5.84 -7.54 -16.32
N ARG A 148 -6.49 -6.67 -17.11
CA ARG A 148 -7.10 -7.00 -18.41
C ARG A 148 -8.05 -8.21 -18.30
N THR A 149 -7.59 -9.40 -18.67
CA THR A 149 -8.35 -10.66 -18.66
C THR A 149 -7.90 -11.62 -17.56
N GLY A 150 -6.89 -11.27 -16.77
CA GLY A 150 -6.34 -12.07 -15.69
C GLY A 150 -6.52 -11.42 -14.33
N LYS A 151 -6.09 -12.16 -13.30
CA LYS A 151 -6.01 -11.71 -11.91
C LYS A 151 -4.58 -11.92 -11.40
N ILE A 152 -4.18 -11.09 -10.46
CA ILE A 152 -2.97 -11.25 -9.66
C ILE A 152 -3.45 -11.44 -8.24
N ASP A 153 -3.20 -12.61 -7.66
CA ASP A 153 -3.45 -12.88 -6.25
C ASP A 153 -2.32 -12.25 -5.42
N LEU A 154 -2.69 -11.60 -4.32
CA LEU A 154 -1.77 -10.95 -3.40
C LEU A 154 -1.50 -11.91 -2.24
N GLU A 155 -0.23 -12.32 -2.07
CA GLU A 155 0.17 -13.19 -0.95
C GLU A 155 -0.10 -12.55 0.42
N TRP A 156 -0.04 -11.22 0.48
CA TRP A 156 -0.39 -10.39 1.62
C TRP A 156 -1.04 -9.10 1.10
N ALA A 157 -1.95 -8.50 1.87
CA ALA A 157 -2.59 -7.25 1.43
C ALA A 157 -2.22 -6.06 2.31
N VAL A 158 -1.90 -6.28 3.59
CA VAL A 158 -1.49 -5.23 4.53
C VAL A 158 -0.31 -5.71 5.34
N GLN A 159 0.62 -4.81 5.65
CA GLN A 159 1.62 -5.04 6.69
C GLN A 159 1.77 -3.81 7.57
N LEU A 160 2.10 -4.04 8.83
CA LEU A 160 2.47 -3.01 9.79
C LEU A 160 3.71 -3.49 10.54
N TYR A 161 4.73 -2.65 10.59
CA TYR A 161 5.95 -2.93 11.35
C TYR A 161 6.46 -1.66 12.02
N TYR A 162 7.16 -1.84 13.14
CA TYR A 162 7.70 -0.75 13.93
C TYR A 162 8.91 -0.12 13.23
N LEU A 163 9.10 1.18 13.36
CA LEU A 163 10.27 1.90 12.82
C LEU A 163 11.25 2.35 13.91
N GLY A 164 10.88 2.21 15.19
CA GLY A 164 11.54 2.93 16.28
C GLY A 164 10.82 4.22 16.65
N GLU A 165 11.22 4.82 17.78
CA GLU A 165 10.77 6.14 18.24
C GLU A 165 9.24 6.32 18.32
N GLY A 166 8.51 5.25 18.65
CA GLY A 166 7.06 5.29 18.76
C GLY A 166 6.35 5.46 17.41
N LYS A 167 6.98 5.08 16.29
CA LYS A 167 6.37 5.12 14.95
C LYS A 167 6.30 3.74 14.32
N SER A 168 5.26 3.51 13.53
CA SER A 168 5.13 2.33 12.68
C SER A 168 4.80 2.71 11.25
N HIS A 169 5.20 1.87 10.31
CA HIS A 169 4.87 2.02 8.91
C HIS A 169 3.76 1.06 8.53
N LEU A 170 2.60 1.60 8.15
CA LEU A 170 1.51 0.82 7.57
C LEU A 170 1.63 0.85 6.07
N ILE A 171 1.58 -0.33 5.45
CA ILE A 171 1.57 -0.51 4.01
C ILE A 171 0.36 -1.35 3.63
N MET A 172 -0.36 -0.94 2.59
CA MET A 172 -1.46 -1.71 2.02
C MET A 172 -1.31 -1.82 0.50
N GLN A 173 -1.27 -3.04 -0.02
CA GLN A 173 -1.35 -3.29 -1.45
C GLN A 173 -2.77 -3.01 -1.96
N SER A 174 -2.88 -2.45 -3.16
CA SER A 174 -4.16 -2.18 -3.79
C SER A 174 -4.72 -3.47 -4.38
N GLY A 175 -5.78 -3.98 -3.76
CA GLY A 175 -6.68 -4.94 -4.41
C GLY A 175 -7.70 -4.28 -5.33
N TYR A 176 -8.60 -5.09 -5.87
CA TYR A 176 -9.61 -4.69 -6.86
C TYR A 176 -10.94 -4.31 -6.19
N TYR A 177 -11.11 -3.03 -5.85
CA TYR A 177 -12.30 -2.54 -5.12
C TYR A 177 -13.46 -2.07 -6.03
N GLY A 178 -13.39 -2.37 -7.33
CA GLY A 178 -14.31 -1.91 -8.37
C GLY A 178 -15.29 -2.99 -8.85
N GLY A 179 -16.39 -2.59 -9.46
CA GLY A 179 -17.17 -3.44 -10.38
C GLY A 179 -16.61 -3.38 -11.80
N PHE A 180 -17.20 -4.15 -12.74
CA PHE A 180 -16.80 -4.20 -14.15
C PHE A 180 -16.53 -2.79 -14.72
N ARG A 181 -15.28 -2.52 -15.13
CA ARG A 181 -14.77 -1.23 -15.68
C ARG A 181 -14.54 -0.08 -14.69
N THR A 182 -14.75 -0.26 -13.38
CA THR A 182 -14.42 0.80 -12.39
C THR A 182 -13.07 0.55 -11.75
N TYR A 183 -12.20 1.55 -11.86
CA TYR A 183 -10.88 1.51 -11.25
C TYR A 183 -10.94 2.07 -9.83
N LYS A 184 -10.93 1.21 -8.80
CA LYS A 184 -10.86 1.63 -7.41
C LYS A 184 -9.65 1.02 -6.72
N VAL A 185 -8.86 1.88 -6.08
CA VAL A 185 -7.55 1.51 -5.53
C VAL A 185 -7.55 1.34 -4.00
N GLY A 186 -8.72 1.46 -3.36
CA GLY A 186 -8.84 1.14 -1.93
C GLY A 186 -8.65 2.29 -0.95
N PHE A 187 -8.66 3.58 -1.36
CA PHE A 187 -8.53 4.71 -0.41
C PHE A 187 -9.52 4.68 0.76
N LYS A 188 -10.75 4.23 0.51
CA LYS A 188 -11.76 4.08 1.58
C LYS A 188 -11.31 3.02 2.59
N ALA A 189 -11.00 1.81 2.10
CA ALA A 189 -10.57 0.70 2.93
C ALA A 189 -9.28 1.03 3.70
N PHE A 190 -8.30 1.65 3.04
CA PHE A 190 -7.08 2.14 3.68
C PHE A 190 -7.37 3.16 4.78
N GLY A 191 -8.24 4.13 4.53
CA GLY A 191 -8.62 5.14 5.52
C GLY A 191 -9.30 4.52 6.74
N GLU A 192 -10.22 3.59 6.55
CA GLU A 192 -10.91 2.88 7.64
C GLU A 192 -9.94 2.02 8.45
N LEU A 193 -9.03 1.32 7.77
CA LEU A 193 -7.96 0.56 8.41
C LEU A 193 -7.04 1.45 9.28
N VAL A 194 -6.63 2.61 8.76
CA VAL A 194 -5.80 3.57 9.51
C VAL A 194 -6.49 4.06 10.78
N GLU A 195 -7.79 4.37 10.70
CA GLU A 195 -8.56 4.79 11.88
C GLU A 195 -8.74 3.65 12.88
N SER A 196 -9.03 2.43 12.40
CA SER A 196 -9.16 1.25 13.28
C SER A 196 -7.86 0.91 14.01
N LEU A 197 -6.71 1.07 13.37
CA LEU A 197 -5.40 0.80 13.98
C LEU A 197 -5.07 1.78 15.12
N LYS A 198 -5.47 3.06 15.03
CA LYS A 198 -5.20 4.03 16.13
C LYS A 198 -5.74 3.56 17.49
N GLY A 199 -6.82 2.79 17.51
CA GLY A 199 -7.43 2.27 18.74
C GLY A 199 -6.69 1.09 19.37
N VAL A 200 -5.74 0.48 18.67
CA VAL A 200 -5.04 -0.75 19.14
C VAL A 200 -3.53 -0.60 19.24
N LEU A 201 -2.94 0.42 18.61
CA LEU A 201 -1.50 0.68 18.65
C LEU A 201 -1.04 1.18 20.02
N GLU A 202 0.16 0.77 20.40
CA GLU A 202 0.75 1.06 21.71
C GLU A 202 1.88 2.07 21.59
N ASN A 203 1.93 3.08 22.47
CA ASN A 203 2.86 4.22 22.34
C ASN A 203 4.26 3.97 22.94
N ASN A 204 4.45 2.89 23.71
CA ASN A 204 5.69 2.62 24.45
C ASN A 204 6.16 1.18 24.23
N ILE A 205 6.46 0.83 22.99
CA ILE A 205 6.93 -0.50 22.63
C ILE A 205 8.38 -0.48 22.14
N GLN A 206 9.08 -1.57 22.41
CA GLN A 206 10.26 -1.97 21.65
C GLN A 206 9.79 -3.07 20.70
N GLY A 207 9.59 -2.69 19.44
CA GLY A 207 9.17 -3.61 18.39
C GLY A 207 10.32 -4.02 17.48
N GLU A 208 10.16 -5.16 16.83
CA GLU A 208 11.00 -5.54 15.70
C GLU A 208 10.83 -4.56 14.53
N GLN A 209 11.97 -4.12 13.98
CA GLN A 209 12.01 -3.08 12.96
C GLN A 209 12.02 -3.61 11.52
N GLN A 210 12.11 -4.93 11.37
CA GLN A 210 12.15 -5.57 10.05
C GLN A 210 10.73 -5.89 9.58
N PRO A 211 10.36 -5.50 8.35
CA PRO A 211 9.09 -5.93 7.78
C PRO A 211 9.13 -7.42 7.44
N LEU A 212 7.97 -8.08 7.53
CA LEU A 212 7.81 -9.46 7.05
C LEU A 212 7.92 -9.56 5.53
N TYR A 213 7.55 -8.49 4.82
CA TYR A 213 7.63 -8.40 3.36
C TYR A 213 8.28 -7.07 2.95
N GLN A 214 9.25 -7.12 2.05
CA GLN A 214 9.86 -5.89 1.54
C GLN A 214 8.83 -5.07 0.75
N SER A 215 8.68 -3.79 1.09
CA SER A 215 7.94 -2.86 0.23
C SER A 215 8.68 -2.66 -1.08
N PHE A 216 7.91 -2.63 -2.17
CA PHE A 216 8.47 -2.52 -3.52
C PHE A 216 9.06 -1.14 -3.80
N TYR A 217 8.61 -0.14 -3.05
CA TYR A 217 8.95 1.26 -3.27
C TYR A 217 9.61 1.90 -2.05
N LYS A 218 10.31 1.11 -1.23
CA LYS A 218 10.96 1.56 0.01
C LYS A 218 11.75 2.87 -0.17
N ASP A 219 12.52 3.00 -1.25
CA ASP A 219 13.34 4.19 -1.50
C ASP A 219 12.51 5.44 -1.82
N ILE A 220 11.46 5.28 -2.63
CA ILE A 220 10.48 6.33 -2.92
C ILE A 220 9.78 6.76 -1.63
N VAL A 221 9.31 5.79 -0.85
CA VAL A 221 8.62 6.06 0.42
C VAL A 221 9.54 6.76 1.40
N ASN A 222 10.78 6.32 1.56
CA ASN A 222 11.74 6.97 2.45
C ASN A 222 12.01 8.43 2.05
N LYS A 223 12.10 8.71 0.74
CA LYS A 223 12.34 10.06 0.22
C LYS A 223 11.21 11.03 0.54
N PHE A 224 9.96 10.56 0.54
CA PHE A 224 8.78 11.41 0.62
C PHE A 224 8.02 11.31 1.93
N LEU A 225 8.15 10.23 2.70
CA LEU A 225 7.39 10.01 3.94
C LEU A 225 8.20 10.32 5.20
N ASN A 226 9.52 10.13 5.18
CA ASN A 226 10.41 10.32 6.34
C ASN A 226 11.00 11.75 6.45
N LYS A 227 10.44 12.71 5.70
CA LYS A 227 10.72 14.15 5.81
C LYS A 227 9.50 14.88 6.38
#